data_AF-A0A0Q7TFZ4-F1
#
_entry.id   AF-A0A0Q7TFZ4-F1
#
_cell.length_a   1.000
_cell.length_b   1.000
_cell.length_c   1.000
_cell.angle_alpha   90.00
_cell.angle_beta   90.00
_cell.angle_gamma   90.00
#
_symmetry.space_group_name_H-M   'P 1'
#
loop_
_entity.id
_entity.type
_entity.pdbx_description
1 polymer ?
#
loop_
_entity_poly.entity_id
_entity_poly.type
_entity_poly.pdbx_seq_one_letter_code
_entity_poly.pdbx_strand_id
1 'polypeptide(L)'
;MSPLAGVARPGRILWGLAVVVSGVAAGCAALEPMHPGPEIPLVETGRALAVSECSSCHAVGAGGGSPATGAPSFASVAERYRNYRLDWELETISQVGHYQMRPKMLTSPEISALSAYIRTLDSGKPSGASTPPPS
;
A
#
# COMPACT_ATOMS: atom_id res chain seq x y z
N MET A 1 -61.19 -16.68 43.74
CA MET A 1 -61.44 -17.50 42.53
C MET A 1 -60.11 -18.01 42.04
N SER A 2 -59.51 -18.94 42.79
CA SER A 2 -59.60 -20.39 42.63
C SER A 2 -58.59 -20.94 41.61
N PRO A 3 -57.93 -22.05 41.94
CA PRO A 3 -56.50 -22.24 41.71
C PRO A 3 -56.22 -23.38 40.73
N LEU A 4 -54.99 -23.49 40.23
CA LEU A 4 -54.50 -24.74 39.67
C LEU A 4 -53.39 -25.29 40.57
N ALA A 5 -53.76 -26.36 41.28
CA ALA A 5 -52.88 -27.39 41.82
C ALA A 5 -51.86 -27.81 40.73
N GLY A 6 -50.59 -28.09 41.02
CA GLY A 6 -50.07 -28.86 42.14
C GLY A 6 -49.70 -30.25 41.63
N VAL A 7 -48.41 -30.56 41.54
CA VAL A 7 -47.88 -31.88 41.91
C VAL A 7 -46.36 -31.82 42.01
N ALA A 8 -45.87 -32.40 43.09
CA ALA A 8 -44.49 -32.45 43.53
C ALA A 8 -43.74 -33.66 42.94
N ARG A 9 -42.40 -33.49 42.82
CA ARG A 9 -41.24 -34.35 43.17
C ARG A 9 -41.43 -35.90 43.12
N PRO A 10 -40.40 -36.74 42.82
CA PRO A 10 -38.97 -36.55 43.15
C PRO A 10 -37.99 -37.16 42.13
N GLY A 11 -36.68 -37.07 42.40
CA GLY A 11 -35.70 -37.89 41.67
C GLY A 11 -34.26 -37.39 41.78
N ARG A 12 -33.73 -37.32 43.00
CA ARG A 12 -32.28 -37.25 43.19
C ARG A 12 -31.70 -38.57 42.69
N ILE A 13 -31.06 -38.53 41.53
CA ILE A 13 -30.21 -39.62 41.06
C ILE A 13 -28.81 -39.05 40.98
N LEU A 14 -28.07 -39.25 42.08
CA LEU A 14 -26.62 -39.20 42.12
C LEU A 14 -26.12 -40.27 41.15
N TRP A 15 -25.72 -39.88 39.95
CA TRP A 15 -24.93 -40.73 39.06
C TRP A 15 -23.51 -40.19 39.01
N GLY A 16 -22.65 -40.93 39.70
CA GLY A 16 -21.35 -41.36 39.18
C GLY A 16 -20.41 -40.25 38.75
N LEU A 17 -19.40 -40.01 39.60
CA LEU A 17 -18.06 -39.67 39.15
C LEU A 17 -17.65 -40.55 37.95
N ALA A 18 -17.74 -40.01 36.75
CA ALA A 18 -16.90 -40.42 35.63
C ALA A 18 -15.93 -39.28 35.38
N VAL A 19 -14.81 -39.33 36.11
CA VAL A 19 -13.61 -38.57 35.80
C VAL A 19 -13.14 -39.03 34.41
N VAL A 20 -13.47 -38.26 33.37
CA VAL A 20 -12.80 -38.38 32.08
C VAL A 20 -11.65 -37.37 32.09
N VAL A 21 -10.49 -37.84 32.55
CA VAL A 21 -9.21 -37.23 32.20
C VAL A 21 -8.95 -37.54 30.73
N SER A 22 -9.00 -36.53 29.87
CA SER A 22 -8.02 -36.29 28.79
C SER A 22 -8.52 -35.23 27.83
N GLY A 23 -7.74 -34.15 27.72
CA GLY A 23 -7.97 -33.10 26.74
C GLY A 23 -7.09 -31.88 26.94
N VAL A 24 -5.78 -32.08 27.16
CA VAL A 24 -4.81 -30.97 27.03
C VAL A 24 -4.60 -30.70 25.54
N ALA A 25 -5.35 -29.77 24.98
CA ALA A 25 -5.06 -29.12 23.70
C ALA A 25 -5.91 -27.83 23.56
N ALA A 26 -5.73 -26.87 24.45
CA ALA A 26 -6.35 -25.56 24.32
C ALA A 26 -5.27 -24.47 24.43
N GLY A 27 -4.66 -24.16 23.29
CA GLY A 27 -3.60 -23.16 23.23
C GLY A 27 -3.09 -22.82 21.83
N CYS A 28 -3.89 -23.02 20.78
CA CYS A 28 -3.67 -22.27 19.54
C CYS A 28 -4.40 -20.94 19.72
N ALA A 29 -3.66 -19.92 20.16
CA ALA A 29 -4.13 -18.55 20.00
C ALA A 29 -4.52 -18.36 18.54
N ALA A 30 -5.78 -17.98 18.31
CA ALA A 30 -6.26 -17.61 17.01
C ALA A 30 -5.32 -16.52 16.47
N LEU A 31 -4.55 -16.84 15.43
CA LEU A 31 -4.03 -15.82 14.56
C LEU A 31 -5.25 -15.24 13.86
N GLU A 32 -5.78 -14.14 14.40
CA GLU A 32 -6.77 -13.35 13.67
C GLU A 32 -6.14 -13.02 12.31
N PRO A 33 -6.82 -13.33 11.19
CA PRO A 33 -6.38 -12.86 9.90
C PRO A 33 -6.36 -11.34 9.99
N MET A 34 -5.15 -10.77 9.92
CA MET A 34 -4.97 -9.35 9.66
C MET A 34 -5.73 -9.07 8.38
N HIS A 35 -6.93 -8.48 8.51
CA HIS A 35 -7.64 -7.98 7.35
C HIS A 35 -6.74 -6.89 6.78
N PRO A 36 -6.24 -7.04 5.55
CA PRO A 36 -5.67 -5.88 4.88
C PRO A 36 -6.78 -4.82 4.93
N GLY A 37 -6.43 -3.63 5.47
CA GLY A 37 -7.28 -2.46 5.30
C GLY A 37 -7.58 -2.27 3.81
N PRO A 38 -8.54 -1.42 3.43
CA PRO A 38 -8.87 -1.22 2.03
C PRO A 38 -7.59 -1.03 1.22
N GLU A 39 -7.29 -1.98 0.32
CA GLU A 39 -6.08 -1.93 -0.48
C GLU A 39 -6.23 -0.75 -1.43
N ILE A 40 -5.64 0.38 -1.04
CA ILE A 40 -5.50 1.51 -1.95
C ILE A 40 -4.64 0.98 -3.11
N PRO A 41 -5.13 1.03 -4.36
CA PRO A 41 -4.36 0.54 -5.49
C PRO A 41 -2.96 1.17 -5.51
N LEU A 42 -1.93 0.40 -5.82
CA LEU A 42 -0.53 0.84 -5.80
C LEU A 42 -0.31 2.17 -6.54
N VAL A 43 -1.01 2.38 -7.65
CA VAL A 43 -1.01 3.62 -8.43
C VAL A 43 -1.58 4.81 -7.64
N GLU A 44 -2.66 4.63 -6.88
CA GLU A 44 -3.24 5.71 -6.08
C GLU A 44 -2.36 6.03 -4.87
N THR A 45 -1.72 5.02 -4.26
CA THR A 45 -0.68 5.25 -3.25
C THR A 45 0.48 6.07 -3.82
N GLY A 46 0.96 5.73 -5.02
CA GLY A 46 2.00 6.49 -5.72
C GLY A 46 1.58 7.91 -6.07
N ARG A 47 0.31 8.10 -6.45
CA ARG A 47 -0.26 9.41 -6.72
C ARG A 47 -0.32 10.28 -5.47
N ALA A 48 -0.78 9.72 -4.35
CA ALA A 48 -0.84 10.43 -3.07
C ALA A 48 0.56 10.88 -2.63
N LEU A 49 1.55 9.98 -2.73
CA LEU A 49 2.95 10.28 -2.44
C LEU A 49 3.51 11.36 -3.37
N ALA A 50 3.25 11.28 -4.68
CA ALA A 50 3.66 12.30 -5.65
C ALA A 50 3.11 13.69 -5.29
N VAL A 51 1.83 13.75 -4.91
CA VAL A 51 1.17 15.00 -4.54
C VAL A 51 1.76 15.56 -3.24
N SER A 52 1.96 14.75 -2.21
CA SER A 52 2.44 15.26 -0.91
C SER A 52 3.94 15.59 -0.94
N GLU A 53 4.75 14.78 -1.61
CA GLU A 53 6.20 14.81 -1.45
C GLU A 53 6.94 15.48 -2.61
N CYS A 54 6.34 15.54 -3.81
CA CYS A 54 7.03 15.91 -5.04
C CYS A 54 6.43 17.13 -5.74
N SER A 55 5.17 17.47 -5.47
CA SER A 55 4.41 18.49 -6.22
C SER A 55 4.92 19.92 -6.07
N SER A 56 5.73 20.21 -5.04
CA SER A 56 6.38 21.50 -4.87
C SER A 56 7.39 21.82 -5.97
N CYS A 57 7.95 20.78 -6.59
CA CYS A 57 8.96 20.90 -7.63
C CYS A 57 8.53 20.25 -8.95
N HIS A 58 7.73 19.19 -8.96
CA HIS A 58 7.36 18.47 -10.17
C HIS A 58 5.88 18.68 -10.50
N ALA A 59 5.57 18.87 -11.78
CA ALA A 59 4.19 18.77 -12.23
C ALA A 59 3.72 17.32 -12.18
N VAL A 60 2.70 17.09 -11.36
CA VAL A 60 2.07 15.79 -11.12
C VAL A 60 0.84 15.65 -12.03
N GLY A 61 0.63 14.46 -12.61
CA GLY A 61 -0.49 14.16 -13.51
C GLY A 61 -0.22 14.45 -14.98
N ALA A 62 -1.22 14.17 -15.83
CA ALA A 62 -1.10 14.24 -17.30
C ALA A 62 -1.15 15.68 -17.85
N GLY A 63 -1.62 16.64 -17.06
CA GLY A 63 -1.83 18.03 -17.48
C GLY A 63 -0.56 18.82 -17.76
N GLY A 64 0.63 18.22 -17.60
CA GLY A 64 1.88 18.74 -18.14
C GLY A 64 2.11 20.23 -17.88
N GLY A 65 2.19 20.63 -16.62
CA GLY A 65 2.70 21.96 -16.26
C GLY A 65 4.23 21.98 -16.33
N SER A 66 4.81 23.14 -16.62
CA SER A 66 6.22 23.37 -16.30
C SER A 66 6.27 23.90 -14.87
N PRO A 67 6.81 23.14 -13.89
CA PRO A 67 6.95 23.67 -12.56
C PRO A 67 7.89 24.89 -12.60
N ALA A 68 7.63 25.87 -11.74
CA ALA A 68 8.37 27.13 -11.70
C ALA A 68 9.90 26.94 -11.51
N THR A 69 10.31 25.75 -11.05
CA THR A 69 11.68 25.35 -10.74
C THR A 69 12.43 24.76 -11.94
N GLY A 70 11.79 24.53 -13.09
CA GLY A 70 12.39 23.88 -14.25
C GLY A 70 12.57 22.36 -14.12
N ALA A 71 12.01 21.74 -13.09
CA ALA A 71 12.02 20.28 -12.95
C ALA A 71 11.15 19.61 -14.04
N PRO A 72 11.48 18.39 -14.49
CA PRO A 72 10.65 17.69 -15.48
C PRO A 72 9.28 17.34 -14.90
N SER A 73 8.23 17.43 -15.73
CA SER A 73 6.92 16.88 -15.36
C SER A 73 7.01 15.36 -15.24
N PHE A 74 6.18 14.74 -14.40
CA PHE A 74 6.17 13.27 -14.30
C PHE A 74 5.73 12.59 -15.60
N ALA A 75 4.89 13.24 -16.43
CA ALA A 75 4.60 12.75 -17.78
C ALA A 75 5.87 12.66 -18.65
N SER A 76 6.73 13.69 -18.62
CA SER A 76 8.00 13.67 -19.36
C SER A 76 9.00 12.63 -18.82
N VAL A 77 9.00 12.40 -17.50
CA VAL A 77 9.79 11.32 -16.87
C VAL A 77 9.27 9.95 -17.33
N ALA A 78 7.96 9.74 -17.33
CA ALA A 78 7.32 8.50 -17.77
C ALA A 78 7.71 8.14 -19.21
N GLU A 79 7.65 9.13 -20.11
CA GLU A 79 8.03 8.96 -21.50
C GLU A 79 9.53 8.66 -21.66
N ARG A 80 10.39 9.41 -20.96
CA ARG A 80 11.85 9.19 -20.98
C ARG A 80 12.25 7.80 -20.48
N TYR A 81 11.57 7.29 -19.44
CA TYR A 81 11.87 6.00 -18.83
C TYR A 81 10.94 4.86 -19.29
N ARG A 82 10.19 5.03 -20.39
CA ARG A 82 9.28 4.00 -20.94
C ARG A 82 9.94 2.62 -21.02
N ASN A 83 11.16 2.59 -21.51
CA ASN A 83 11.93 1.36 -21.74
C ASN A 83 13.11 1.18 -20.75
N TYR A 84 13.12 1.94 -19.64
CA TYR A 84 14.22 1.94 -18.66
C TYR A 84 13.73 1.69 -17.23
N ARG A 85 14.67 1.40 -16.34
CA ARG A 85 14.43 1.11 -14.92
C ARG A 85 14.24 2.40 -14.10
N LEU A 86 13.07 3.01 -14.23
CA LEU A 86 12.69 4.18 -13.43
C LEU A 86 12.79 3.93 -11.92
N ASP A 87 12.48 2.72 -11.48
CA ASP A 87 12.61 2.30 -10.08
C ASP A 87 14.04 2.39 -9.57
N TRP A 88 15.03 1.99 -10.38
CA TRP A 88 16.44 2.12 -10.00
C TRP A 88 16.88 3.58 -9.95
N GLU A 89 16.48 4.38 -10.95
CA GLU A 89 16.76 5.82 -10.93
C GLU A 89 16.18 6.49 -9.68
N LEU A 90 14.92 6.20 -9.34
CA LEU A 90 14.26 6.74 -8.15
C LEU A 90 14.99 6.29 -6.88
N GLU A 91 15.43 5.03 -6.80
CA GLU A 91 16.22 4.54 -5.67
C GLU A 91 17.53 5.34 -5.52
N THR A 92 18.26 5.57 -6.60
CA THR A 92 19.51 6.35 -6.57
C THR A 92 19.24 7.81 -6.19
N ILE A 93 18.35 8.50 -6.92
CA ILE A 93 18.05 9.92 -6.68
C ILE A 93 17.45 10.14 -5.29
N SER A 94 16.64 9.21 -4.77
CA SER A 94 16.07 9.33 -3.41
C SER A 94 17.15 9.42 -2.34
N GLN A 95 18.28 8.73 -2.54
CA GLN A 95 19.38 8.64 -1.58
C GLN A 95 20.40 9.77 -1.74
N VAL A 96 20.81 10.08 -2.98
CA VAL A 96 21.90 11.05 -3.23
C VAL A 96 21.43 12.40 -3.74
N GLY A 97 20.16 12.52 -4.14
CA GLY A 97 19.62 13.70 -4.82
C GLY A 97 20.11 13.82 -6.26
N HIS A 98 19.63 14.82 -6.98
CA HIS A 98 20.06 15.09 -8.35
C HIS A 98 19.82 16.56 -8.75
N TYR A 99 20.84 17.25 -9.25
CA TYR A 99 20.81 18.70 -9.50
C TYR A 99 20.25 19.49 -8.30
N GLN A 100 19.08 20.12 -8.44
CA GLN A 100 18.40 20.86 -7.36
C GLN A 100 17.39 19.99 -6.58
N MET A 101 17.16 18.74 -6.99
CA MET A 101 16.36 17.78 -6.25
C MET A 101 17.17 17.26 -5.06
N ARG A 102 16.84 17.71 -3.86
CA ARG A 102 17.47 17.21 -2.63
C ARG A 102 17.08 15.74 -2.39
N PRO A 103 17.94 14.95 -1.71
CA PRO A 103 17.59 13.61 -1.27
C PRO A 103 16.28 13.60 -0.49
N LYS A 104 15.47 12.58 -0.76
CA LYS A 104 14.26 12.26 0.00
C LYS A 104 14.23 10.75 0.12
N MET A 105 14.54 10.25 1.32
CA MET A 105 14.59 8.82 1.58
C MET A 105 13.20 8.22 1.34
N LEU A 106 13.10 7.36 0.33
CA LEU A 106 11.92 6.59 0.03
C LEU A 106 12.22 5.12 0.34
N THR A 107 11.23 4.44 0.91
CA THR A 107 11.26 2.98 1.07
C THR A 107 11.04 2.28 -0.27
N SER A 108 11.43 1.01 -0.38
CA SER A 108 11.19 0.24 -1.62
C SER A 108 9.70 0.16 -2.03
N PRO A 109 8.73 0.03 -1.10
CA PRO A 109 7.31 0.12 -1.45
C PRO A 109 6.90 1.49 -1.99
N GLU A 110 7.42 2.59 -1.43
CA GLU A 110 7.15 3.95 -1.91
C GLU A 110 7.73 4.20 -3.30
N ILE A 111 8.96 3.72 -3.56
CA ILE A 111 9.58 3.77 -4.89
C ILE A 111 8.73 2.98 -5.90
N SER A 112 8.26 1.79 -5.50
CA SER A 112 7.41 0.95 -6.34
C SER A 112 6.08 1.64 -6.66
N ALA A 113 5.44 2.23 -5.66
CA ALA A 113 4.18 2.96 -5.81
C ALA A 113 4.36 4.20 -6.71
N LEU A 114 5.40 5.00 -6.46
CA LEU A 114 5.70 6.19 -7.24
C LEU A 114 6.01 5.85 -8.69
N SER A 115 6.84 4.83 -8.93
CA SER A 115 7.16 4.34 -10.27
C SER A 115 5.90 3.86 -11.00
N ALA A 116 5.03 3.09 -10.32
CA ALA A 116 3.76 2.63 -10.88
C ALA A 116 2.87 3.81 -11.30
N TYR A 117 2.74 4.82 -10.44
CA TYR A 117 1.99 6.03 -10.75
C TYR A 117 2.57 6.81 -11.93
N ILE A 118 3.87 7.11 -11.92
CA ILE A 118 4.53 7.87 -13.00
C ILE A 118 4.32 7.18 -14.34
N ARG A 119 4.45 5.84 -14.40
CA ARG A 119 4.25 5.07 -15.64
C ARG A 119 2.85 5.19 -16.22
N THR A 120 1.82 5.47 -15.42
CA THR A 120 0.46 5.72 -15.95
C THR A 120 0.35 6.99 -16.78
N LEU A 121 1.34 7.89 -16.70
CA LEU A 121 1.34 9.19 -17.39
C LEU A 121 2.00 9.13 -18.77
N ASP A 122 2.57 7.99 -19.16
CA ASP A 122 3.15 7.82 -20.49
C ASP A 122 2.05 7.83 -21.56
N SER A 123 2.11 8.82 -22.46
CA SER A 123 1.12 9.02 -23.51
C SER A 123 1.38 8.20 -24.78
N GLY A 124 2.46 7.41 -24.84
CA GLY A 124 2.77 6.56 -26.01
C GLY A 124 3.32 7.32 -27.23
N LYS A 125 3.16 8.64 -27.30
CA LYS A 125 3.66 9.48 -28.38
C LYS A 125 5.20 9.38 -28.47
N PRO A 126 5.81 9.37 -29.67
CA PRO A 126 7.26 9.42 -29.81
C PRO A 126 7.78 10.80 -29.42
N SER A 127 8.64 10.87 -28.41
CA SER A 127 9.40 12.07 -28.10
C SER A 127 10.36 12.38 -29.24
N GLY A 128 10.28 13.59 -29.78
CA GLY A 128 11.27 14.12 -30.71
C GLY A 128 12.58 14.32 -29.96
N ALA A 129 13.47 13.33 -30.06
CA ALA A 129 14.81 13.24 -29.46
C ALA A 129 14.87 12.72 -28.01
N SER A 130 15.65 11.64 -27.83
CA SER A 130 16.36 11.39 -26.57
C SER A 130 17.47 10.37 -26.78
N THR A 131 18.71 10.85 -26.65
CA THR A 131 19.84 10.06 -26.16
C THR A 131 19.48 9.54 -24.76
N PRO A 132 19.81 8.29 -24.40
CA PRO A 132 19.62 7.77 -23.04
C PRO A 132 20.31 8.68 -21.99
N PRO A 133 19.80 8.76 -20.76
CA PRO A 133 20.43 9.57 -19.72
C PRO A 133 21.85 9.05 -19.43
N PRO A 134 22.84 9.95 -19.26
CA PRO A 134 24.09 9.55 -18.61
C PRO A 134 23.81 9.17 -17.15
N SER A 135 24.50 8.14 -16.67
CA SER A 135 24.51 7.73 -15.26
C SER A 135 25.17 8.76 -14.35
#